data_AF-A0A6J1NIW3-F1
#
_entry.id   AF-A0A6J1NIW3-F1
#
_cell.length_a   1.000
_cell.length_b   1.000
_cell.length_c   1.000
_cell.angle_alpha   90.00
_cell.angle_beta   90.00
_cell.angle_gamma   90.00
#
_symmetry.space_group_name_H-M   'P 1'
#
loop_
_entity.id
_entity.type
_entity.pdbx_description
1 polymer ?
#
loop_
_entity_poly.entity_id
_entity_poly.type
_entity_poly.pdbx_seq_one_letter_code
_entity_poly.pdbx_strand_id
1 'polypeptide(L)'
;MSALRRTVLRSFKNLHRARLCVFDGDQRALVAARLKINEEFNKNKHVKDEDSIKAMVQFAEDVERELRTQVIQAREVKPGVFEAKITKDTLKLENIPYNAAAVLDDMPPGQKPCCQDQAKNT
;
A
#
# COMPACT_ATOMS: atom_id res chain seq x y z
N MET A 1 -6.81 -24.57 -18.24
CA MET A 1 -7.04 -23.70 -17.06
C MET A 1 -7.92 -22.53 -17.47
N SER A 2 -8.98 -22.21 -16.72
CA SER A 2 -9.84 -21.05 -17.01
C SER A 2 -9.08 -19.73 -16.87
N ALA A 3 -9.49 -18.69 -17.60
CA ALA A 3 -8.86 -17.37 -17.56
C ALA A 3 -8.86 -16.79 -16.14
N LEU A 4 -10.00 -16.88 -15.45
CA LEU A 4 -10.17 -16.40 -14.08
C LEU A 4 -9.20 -17.06 -13.09
N ARG A 5 -9.01 -18.39 -13.19
CA ARG A 5 -8.04 -19.12 -12.35
C ARG A 5 -6.61 -18.63 -12.58
N ARG A 6 -6.24 -18.29 -13.81
CA ARG A 6 -4.91 -17.73 -14.10
C ARG A 6 -4.71 -16.36 -13.45
N THR A 7 -5.74 -15.51 -13.46
CA THR A 7 -5.69 -14.19 -12.83
C THR A 7 -5.53 -14.30 -11.32
N VAL A 8 -6.32 -15.15 -10.66
CA VAL A 8 -6.21 -15.42 -9.21
C VAL A 8 -4.80 -15.91 -8.83
N LEU A 9 -4.25 -16.86 -9.59
CA LEU A 9 -2.90 -17.37 -9.32
C LEU A 9 -1.82 -16.32 -9.60
N ARG A 10 -2.07 -15.38 -10.52
CA ARG A 10 -1.16 -14.27 -10.80
C ARG A 10 -1.17 -13.27 -9.65
N SER A 11 -2.33 -12.83 -9.17
CA SER A 11 -2.42 -11.89 -8.04
C SER A 11 -1.79 -12.49 -6.77
N PHE A 12 -2.03 -13.78 -6.49
CA PHE A 12 -1.39 -14.52 -5.40
C PHE A 12 0.15 -14.49 -5.49
N LYS A 13 0.70 -14.75 -6.70
CA LYS A 13 2.15 -14.68 -6.93
C LYS A 13 2.70 -13.27 -6.80
N ASN A 14 1.96 -12.27 -7.27
CA ASN A 14 2.38 -10.87 -7.19
C ASN A 14 2.47 -10.40 -5.73
N LEU A 15 1.47 -10.71 -4.89
CA LEU A 15 1.54 -10.45 -3.45
C LEU A 15 2.75 -11.10 -2.79
N HIS A 16 3.04 -12.37 -3.12
CA HIS A 16 4.21 -13.05 -2.60
C HIS A 16 5.53 -12.45 -3.05
N ARG A 17 5.60 -11.88 -4.25
CA ARG A 17 6.79 -11.15 -4.73
C ARG A 17 6.90 -9.80 -4.03
N ALA A 18 5.81 -9.07 -3.89
CA ALA A 18 5.78 -7.78 -3.21
C ALA A 18 6.28 -7.90 -1.78
N ARG A 19 5.80 -8.88 -0.99
CA ARG A 19 6.31 -9.06 0.37
C ARG A 19 7.80 -9.44 0.43
N LEU A 20 8.32 -10.16 -0.57
CA LEU A 20 9.74 -10.52 -0.61
C LEU A 20 10.61 -9.29 -0.88
N CYS A 21 10.13 -8.38 -1.73
CA CYS A 21 10.83 -7.12 -2.00
C CYS A 21 10.72 -6.13 -0.84
N VAL A 22 9.52 -5.95 -0.30
CA VAL A 22 9.21 -4.93 0.72
C VAL A 22 9.75 -5.31 2.08
N PHE A 23 9.71 -6.59 2.46
CA PHE A 23 10.17 -7.06 3.77
C PHE A 23 11.53 -7.76 3.73
N ASP A 24 12.34 -7.49 2.72
CA ASP A 24 13.64 -8.14 2.52
C ASP A 24 14.56 -7.95 3.73
N GLY A 25 15.04 -9.07 4.30
CA GLY A 25 15.85 -9.12 5.51
C GLY A 25 15.06 -9.12 6.84
N ASP A 26 13.74 -8.90 6.83
CA ASP A 26 12.89 -9.02 8.01
C ASP A 26 12.16 -10.37 8.01
N GLN A 27 12.80 -11.38 8.61
CA GLN A 27 12.27 -12.74 8.64
C GLN A 27 10.91 -12.83 9.34
N ARG A 28 10.67 -12.00 10.37
CA ARG A 28 9.41 -12.01 11.11
C ARG A 28 8.27 -11.47 10.24
N ALA A 29 8.48 -10.34 9.57
CA ALA A 29 7.49 -9.78 8.66
C ALA A 29 7.26 -10.69 7.44
N LEU A 30 8.31 -11.28 6.88
CA LEU A 30 8.21 -12.22 5.75
C LEU A 30 7.35 -13.44 6.07
N VAL A 31 7.52 -14.02 7.27
CA VAL A 31 6.73 -15.17 7.73
C VAL A 31 5.30 -14.76 8.03
N ALA A 32 5.09 -13.65 8.75
CA ALA A 32 3.75 -13.16 9.07
C ALA A 32 2.94 -12.86 7.80
N ALA A 33 3.54 -12.14 6.84
CA ALA A 33 2.93 -11.85 5.55
C ALA A 33 2.63 -13.14 4.76
N ARG A 34 3.51 -14.16 4.81
CA ARG A 34 3.23 -15.48 4.21
C ARG A 34 1.96 -16.10 4.73
N LEU A 35 1.86 -16.17 6.05
CA LEU A 35 0.76 -16.84 6.72
C LEU A 35 -0.54 -16.11 6.39
N LYS A 36 -0.54 -14.77 6.47
CA LYS A 36 -1.72 -13.97 6.18
C LYS A 36 -2.20 -14.10 4.73
N ILE A 37 -1.30 -14.03 3.74
CA ILE A 37 -1.66 -14.23 2.34
C ILE A 37 -2.27 -15.62 2.12
N ASN A 38 -1.64 -16.67 2.65
CA ASN A 38 -2.14 -18.04 2.51
C ASN A 38 -3.49 -18.23 3.19
N GLU A 39 -3.67 -17.66 4.38
CA GLU A 39 -4.90 -17.73 5.16
C GLU A 39 -6.07 -17.10 4.39
N GLU A 40 -5.92 -15.87 3.89
CA GLU A 40 -6.98 -15.16 3.19
C GLU A 40 -7.37 -15.83 1.86
N PHE A 41 -6.40 -16.36 1.11
CA PHE A 41 -6.70 -17.11 -0.11
C PHE A 41 -7.36 -18.46 0.18
N ASN A 42 -6.99 -19.14 1.28
CA ASN A 42 -7.65 -20.38 1.69
C ASN A 42 -9.07 -20.15 2.16
N LYS A 43 -9.33 -19.08 2.94
CA LYS A 43 -10.69 -18.70 3.38
C LYS A 43 -11.64 -18.53 2.21
N ASN A 44 -11.17 -17.90 1.13
CA ASN A 44 -11.98 -17.60 -0.05
C ASN A 44 -11.95 -18.68 -1.15
N LYS A 45 -11.30 -19.83 -0.92
CA LYS A 45 -11.12 -20.90 -1.92
C LYS A 45 -12.44 -21.47 -2.47
N HIS A 46 -13.52 -21.40 -1.68
CA HIS A 46 -14.82 -21.99 -2.00
C HIS A 46 -15.81 -21.01 -2.64
N VAL A 47 -15.41 -19.75 -2.86
CA VAL A 47 -16.24 -18.76 -3.55
C VAL A 47 -16.42 -19.19 -5.01
N LYS A 48 -17.68 -19.24 -5.47
CA LYS A 48 -18.04 -19.70 -6.82
C LYS A 48 -18.57 -18.59 -7.72
N ASP A 49 -19.02 -17.48 -7.12
CA ASP A 49 -19.52 -16.32 -7.85
C ASP A 49 -18.39 -15.59 -8.56
N GLU A 50 -18.53 -15.40 -9.88
CA GLU A 50 -17.45 -14.84 -10.70
C GLU A 50 -17.16 -13.36 -10.39
N ASP A 51 -18.19 -12.58 -10.10
CA ASP A 51 -18.03 -11.15 -9.84
C ASP A 51 -17.38 -10.90 -8.47
N SER A 52 -17.75 -11.71 -7.47
CA SER A 52 -17.05 -11.75 -6.19
C SER A 52 -15.57 -12.11 -6.35
N ILE A 53 -15.24 -13.10 -7.20
CA ILE A 53 -13.84 -13.45 -7.46
C ILE A 53 -13.08 -12.29 -8.11
N LYS A 54 -13.67 -11.59 -9.07
CA LYS A 54 -13.05 -10.42 -9.71
C LYS A 54 -12.79 -9.30 -8.69
N ALA A 55 -13.75 -9.01 -7.82
CA ALA A 55 -13.59 -8.01 -6.77
C ALA A 55 -12.46 -8.38 -5.80
N MET A 56 -12.36 -9.65 -5.39
CA MET A 56 -11.28 -10.14 -4.53
C MET A 56 -9.91 -10.08 -5.22
N VAL A 57 -9.85 -10.34 -6.52
CA VAL A 57 -8.62 -10.19 -7.31
C VAL A 57 -8.19 -8.73 -7.37
N GLN A 58 -9.10 -7.80 -7.64
CA GLN A 58 -8.82 -6.37 -7.65
C GLN A 58 -8.29 -5.91 -6.28
N PHE A 59 -8.95 -6.34 -5.21
CA PHE A 59 -8.49 -6.06 -3.84
C PHE A 59 -7.07 -6.57 -3.58
N ALA A 60 -6.73 -7.79 -4.04
CA ALA A 60 -5.38 -8.33 -3.91
C ALA A 60 -4.34 -7.52 -4.70
N GLU A 61 -4.70 -6.99 -5.87
CA GLU A 61 -3.84 -6.11 -6.68
C GLU A 61 -3.66 -4.73 -6.04
N ASP A 62 -4.70 -4.18 -5.42
CA ASP A 62 -4.62 -2.92 -4.67
C ASP A 62 -3.69 -3.05 -3.46
N VAL A 63 -3.82 -4.14 -2.69
CA VAL A 63 -2.92 -4.43 -1.57
C VAL A 63 -1.47 -4.62 -2.05
N GLU A 64 -1.25 -5.25 -3.20
CA GLU A 64 0.09 -5.39 -3.78
C GLU A 64 0.71 -4.02 -4.10
N ARG A 65 -0.08 -3.12 -4.70
CA ARG A 65 0.34 -1.75 -5.01
C ARG A 65 0.64 -0.97 -3.73
N GLU A 66 -0.20 -1.04 -2.71
CA GLU A 66 0.01 -0.35 -1.43
C GLU A 66 1.29 -0.82 -0.74
N LEU A 67 1.53 -2.13 -0.68
CA LEU A 67 2.76 -2.69 -0.10
C LEU A 67 4.02 -2.13 -0.78
N ARG A 68 4.02 -2.01 -2.11
CA ARG A 68 5.21 -1.55 -2.85
C ARG A 68 5.42 -0.04 -2.78
N THR A 69 4.32 0.71 -2.77
CA THR A 69 4.36 2.17 -2.93
C THR A 69 4.40 2.90 -1.61
N GLN A 70 3.71 2.41 -0.58
CA GLN A 70 3.50 3.14 0.68
C GLN A 70 4.28 2.56 1.86
N VAL A 71 4.66 1.28 1.82
CA VAL A 71 5.40 0.64 2.92
C VAL A 71 6.91 0.73 2.67
N ILE A 72 7.64 1.25 3.67
CA ILE A 72 9.09 1.28 3.71
C ILE A 72 9.60 0.61 4.99
N GLN A 73 10.81 0.07 4.95
CA GLN A 73 11.46 -0.51 6.13
C GLN A 73 12.47 0.48 6.71
N ALA A 74 12.49 0.62 8.03
CA ALA A 74 13.57 1.27 8.76
C ALA A 74 14.48 0.19 9.37
N ARG A 75 15.78 0.23 9.05
CA ARG A 75 16.78 -0.69 9.60
C ARG A 75 17.70 0.07 10.54
N GLU A 76 17.87 -0.44 11.76
CA GLU A 76 18.87 0.12 12.67
C GLU A 76 20.29 -0.23 12.19
N VAL A 77 21.12 0.79 11.97
CA VAL A 77 22.52 0.63 11.54
C VAL A 77 23.48 0.89 12.70
N LYS A 78 23.10 1.81 13.60
CA LYS A 78 23.80 2.12 14.84
C LYS A 78 22.75 2.38 15.93
N PRO A 79 23.12 2.31 17.23
CA PRO A 79 22.19 2.62 18.31
C PRO A 79 21.50 3.97 18.08
N GLY A 80 20.18 3.93 17.86
CA GLY A 80 19.36 5.13 17.63
C GLY A 80 19.46 5.76 16.23
N VAL A 81 20.19 5.14 15.28
CA VAL A 81 20.28 5.60 13.90
C VAL A 81 19.68 4.56 12.96
N PHE A 82 18.62 4.97 12.27
CA PHE A 82 17.86 4.12 11.36
C PHE A 82 18.01 4.57 9.90
N GLU A 83 18.23 3.61 9.02
CA GLU A 83 18.24 3.79 7.58
C GLU A 83 16.87 3.40 7.01
N ALA A 84 16.23 4.32 6.30
CA ALA A 84 14.99 4.06 5.58
C ALA A 84 15.28 3.44 4.20
N LYS A 85 14.84 2.20 3.99
CA LYS A 85 14.95 1.48 2.72
C LYS A 85 13.84 1.91 1.77
N ILE A 86 14.10 2.99 1.02
CA ILE A 86 13.19 3.51 -0.01
C ILE A 86 13.49 2.77 -1.32
N THR A 87 12.47 2.12 -1.90
CA THR A 87 12.60 1.41 -3.17
C THR A 87 12.27 2.33 -4.36
N LYS A 88 12.50 1.83 -5.58
CA LYS A 88 12.15 2.58 -6.81
C LYS A 88 10.64 2.78 -6.96
N ASP A 89 9.86 1.84 -6.43
CA ASP A 89 8.39 1.86 -6.54
C ASP A 89 7.74 2.66 -5.42
N THR A 90 8.49 3.00 -4.37
CA THR A 90 7.99 3.82 -3.27
C THR A 90 7.56 5.17 -3.81
N LEU A 91 6.29 5.53 -3.59
CA LEU A 91 5.72 6.77 -4.07
C LEU A 91 6.37 7.93 -3.32
N LYS A 92 6.92 8.88 -4.09
CA LYS A 92 7.50 10.11 -3.55
C LYS A 92 6.57 11.25 -3.91
N LEU A 93 6.09 11.95 -2.89
CA LEU A 93 5.29 13.16 -3.08
C LEU A 93 6.21 14.34 -3.40
N GLU A 94 5.61 15.37 -4.00
CA GLU A 94 6.33 16.61 -4.28
C GLU A 94 6.70 17.29 -2.97
N ASN A 95 8.00 17.48 -2.77
CA ASN A 95 8.51 18.12 -1.56
C ASN A 95 8.42 19.64 -1.73
N ILE A 96 7.62 20.29 -0.88
CA ILE A 96 7.62 21.76 -0.78
C ILE A 96 8.77 22.14 0.16
N PRO A 97 9.80 22.85 -0.31
CA PRO A 97 10.92 23.23 0.52
C PRO A 97 10.46 24.07 1.71
N TYR A 98 11.08 23.84 2.86
CA TYR A 98 10.81 24.61 4.06
C TYR A 98 11.06 26.11 3.80
N ASN A 99 10.05 26.93 4.06
CA ASN A 99 10.14 28.37 3.98
C ASN A 99 9.91 28.96 5.38
N ALA A 100 10.98 29.51 5.97
CA ALA A 100 10.91 30.13 7.30
C ALA A 100 10.02 31.37 7.35
N ALA A 101 9.78 32.01 6.20
CA ALA A 101 8.88 33.16 6.05
C ALA A 101 7.49 32.76 5.54
N ALA A 102 7.15 31.46 5.55
CA ALA A 102 5.80 31.02 5.20
C ALA A 102 4.80 31.64 6.19
N VAL A 103 3.89 32.45 5.66
CA VAL A 103 2.71 32.88 6.42
C VAL A 103 1.82 31.65 6.53
N LEU A 104 1.72 31.09 7.73
CA LEU A 104 0.77 30.01 8.01
C LEU A 104 -0.63 30.63 8.00
N ASP A 105 -1.57 30.02 7.27
CA ASP A 105 -2.96 30.45 7.35
C ASP A 105 -3.47 30.22 8.77
N ASP A 106 -3.73 31.29 9.52
CA ASP A 106 -4.26 31.29 10.89
C ASP A 106 -5.72 30.80 10.98
N MET A 107 -6.27 30.22 9.91
CA MET A 107 -7.64 29.71 9.86
C MET A 107 -7.82 28.56 10.86
N PRO A 108 -8.69 28.71 11.86
CA PRO A 108 -8.91 27.68 12.86
C PRO A 108 -9.42 26.39 12.20
N PRO A 109 -8.96 25.20 12.65
CA PRO A 109 -9.41 23.93 12.10
C PRO A 109 -10.91 23.79 12.32
N GLY A 110 -11.69 23.96 11.25
CA GLY A 110 -13.16 23.96 11.26
C GLY A 110 -13.83 25.00 10.34
N GLN A 111 -13.11 26.06 9.94
CA GLN A 111 -13.64 27.08 9.02
C GLN A 111 -13.18 26.93 7.57
N LYS A 112 -12.34 25.93 7.26
CA LYS A 112 -11.93 25.67 5.88
C LYS A 112 -13.14 25.09 5.12
N PRO A 113 -13.67 25.78 4.09
CA PRO A 113 -14.76 25.22 3.29
C PRO A 113 -14.29 23.92 2.64
N CYS A 114 -15.18 22.92 2.59
CA CYS A 114 -14.89 21.66 1.93
C CYS A 114 -14.61 21.92 0.45
N CYS A 115 -13.71 21.16 -0.19
CA CYS A 115 -13.34 21.33 -1.61
C CYS A 115 -14.55 21.37 -2.57
N GLN A 116 -15.70 20.85 -2.14
CA GLN A 116 -16.97 20.85 -2.88
C GLN A 116 -17.68 22.21 -2.89
N ASP A 117 -17.40 23.09 -1.93
CA ASP A 117 -18.03 24.41 -1.80
C ASP A 117 -17.34 25.47 -2.66
N GLN A 118 -16.07 25.26 -3.01
CA GLN A 118 -15.30 26.17 -3.86
C GLN A 118 -15.74 26.10 -5.34
N ALA A 119 -16.31 24.98 -5.78
CA ALA A 119 -16.72 24.76 -7.17
C ALA A 119 -18.04 25.45 -7.57
N LYS A 120 -18.76 26.09 -6.63
CA LYS A 120 -20.09 26.69 -6.87
C LYS A 120 -20.07 28.21 -7.06
N ASN A 121 -18.92 28.86 -6.90
CA ASN A 121 -18.77 30.33 -6.99
C ASN A 121 -18.02 30.80 -8.24
N THR A 122 -18.05 30.03 -9.32
CA THR A 122 -17.64 30.43 -10.67
C THR A 122 -18.74 30.13 -11.67
#